data_AF-A0A7C1VBZ6-F1
#
_entry.id   AF-A0A7C1VBZ6-F1
#
_cell.length_a   1.000
_cell.length_b   1.000
_cell.length_c   1.000
_cell.angle_alpha   90.00
_cell.angle_beta   90.00
_cell.angle_gamma   90.00
#
_symmetry.space_group_name_H-M   'P 1'
#
loop_
_entity.id
_entity.type
_entity.pdbx_description
1 polymer ?
#
loop_
_entity_poly.entity_id
_entity_poly.type
_entity_poly.pdbx_seq_one_letter_code
_entity_poly.pdbx_strand_id
1 'polypeptide(L)'
;MKKNTILLAVFCILLVSGGCLNRTSKKQNLSALDSQRISENQWDSPLLEREINYSVYSPDTTDEKKPVVVYLINLPGPRLGELDDKTLIEGFLNDGMTVIVADYESDPLAAGPELLPEIDLWYGYCFKTKDYPLDPNWIYIIPAGYAIDRKVRICEIGDRPVDMDVIYPSGETSMVPLMLQITSTKQLGKWVNQRAYYVYGLLTRGYAGAIMDWNGGRQVSPVGRVFPEKQAARLLRANTEKWNLTGKLGVTGHSKASGRAAMAVFINEEGFEDDKGPHAEESDRFQVALMSAGQHAKEFLIEDGYLDEVSQRQGEAALKQRKEVPAEVIRIASTYAYVTADDPPAFLSVGALDKKFRVGQMKRLAAQCEEVGLEYRFILQEDMGHMYNPDPEVIGEIFSFFDTYLK
;
A
#
# COMPACT_ATOMS: atom_id res chain seq x y z
N MET A 1 -39.69 45.73 38.15
CA MET A 1 -39.24 46.49 36.96
C MET A 1 -38.35 45.60 36.10
N LYS A 2 -38.73 45.39 34.83
CA LYS A 2 -37.98 44.86 33.66
C LYS A 2 -37.17 43.56 33.88
N LYS A 3 -37.72 42.36 33.61
CA LYS A 3 -37.75 41.65 32.30
C LYS A 3 -36.46 41.80 31.49
N ASN A 4 -35.66 40.72 31.45
CA ASN A 4 -34.79 40.40 30.31
C ASN A 4 -34.99 38.93 29.97
N THR A 5 -35.59 38.73 28.79
CA THR A 5 -35.89 37.46 28.14
C THR A 5 -34.65 37.05 27.34
N ILE A 6 -34.06 35.89 27.62
CA ILE A 6 -33.08 35.26 26.73
C ILE A 6 -33.84 34.27 25.85
N LEU A 7 -33.80 34.54 24.55
CA LEU A 7 -34.43 33.78 23.48
C LEU A 7 -33.64 32.47 23.27
N LEU A 8 -34.25 31.32 23.57
CA LEU A 8 -33.72 30.01 23.21
C LEU A 8 -34.05 29.77 21.74
N ALA A 9 -33.05 29.79 20.86
CA ALA A 9 -33.21 29.43 19.46
C ALA A 9 -33.30 27.90 19.36
N VAL A 10 -34.47 27.41 18.95
CA VAL A 10 -34.73 26.02 18.60
C VAL A 10 -34.04 25.73 17.27
N PHE A 11 -32.98 24.92 17.31
CA PHE A 11 -32.38 24.34 16.10
C PHE A 11 -33.29 23.24 15.58
N CYS A 12 -33.99 23.50 14.47
CA CYS A 12 -34.67 22.48 13.70
C CYS A 12 -33.63 21.51 13.12
N ILE A 13 -33.66 20.27 13.60
CA ILE A 13 -33.00 19.13 12.97
C ILE A 13 -33.72 18.88 11.65
N LEU A 14 -33.09 19.28 10.54
CA LEU A 14 -33.43 18.81 9.20
C LEU A 14 -33.05 17.34 9.11
N LEU A 15 -34.04 16.46 9.29
CA LEU A 15 -33.98 15.08 8.84
C LEU A 15 -33.87 15.11 7.31
N VAL A 16 -32.64 15.04 6.79
CA VAL A 16 -32.41 14.66 5.40
C VAL A 16 -32.79 13.20 5.29
N SER A 17 -34.00 12.95 4.79
CA SER A 17 -34.46 11.64 4.36
C SER A 17 -33.46 11.12 3.33
N GLY A 18 -32.64 10.15 3.74
CA GLY A 18 -31.79 9.38 2.86
C GLY A 18 -32.65 8.66 1.84
N GLY A 19 -32.78 9.26 0.66
CA GLY A 19 -33.29 8.56 -0.50
C GLY A 19 -32.29 7.45 -0.80
N CYS A 20 -32.64 6.20 -0.47
CA CYS A 20 -32.05 5.02 -1.07
C CYS A 20 -32.27 5.12 -2.59
N LEU A 21 -31.36 5.81 -3.27
CA LEU A 21 -31.18 5.69 -4.71
C LEU A 21 -30.80 4.23 -4.96
N ASN A 22 -31.80 3.41 -5.27
CA ASN A 22 -31.61 2.10 -5.86
C ASN A 22 -30.87 2.28 -7.19
N ARG A 23 -29.54 2.38 -7.13
CA ARG A 23 -28.67 2.13 -8.29
C ARG A 23 -28.77 0.63 -8.55
N THR A 24 -29.78 0.23 -9.32
CA THR A 24 -29.76 -1.08 -9.99
C THR A 24 -28.45 -1.14 -10.76
N SER A 25 -27.52 -2.01 -10.35
CA SER A 25 -26.29 -2.25 -11.10
C SER A 25 -26.72 -2.72 -12.50
N LYS A 26 -26.54 -1.85 -13.50
CA LYS A 26 -26.75 -2.28 -14.88
C LYS A 26 -25.67 -3.31 -15.15
N LYS A 27 -26.07 -4.58 -15.30
CA LYS A 27 -25.19 -5.66 -15.75
C LYS A 27 -24.53 -5.18 -17.05
N GLN A 28 -23.24 -4.86 -17.00
CA GLN A 28 -22.56 -4.29 -18.16
C GLN A 28 -22.36 -5.37 -19.21
N ASN A 29 -22.61 -5.03 -20.47
CA ASN A 29 -22.43 -5.99 -21.55
C ASN A 29 -20.98 -5.97 -22.03
N LEU A 30 -20.19 -6.96 -21.61
CA LEU A 30 -18.80 -7.15 -22.02
C LEU A 30 -18.67 -7.93 -23.35
N SER A 31 -19.77 -8.23 -24.06
CA SER A 31 -19.74 -9.04 -25.29
C SER A 31 -18.88 -8.43 -26.41
N ALA A 32 -18.63 -7.12 -26.35
CA ALA A 32 -17.73 -6.45 -27.29
C ALA A 32 -16.26 -6.93 -27.16
N LEU A 33 -15.90 -7.52 -26.02
CA LEU A 33 -14.56 -8.04 -25.70
C LEU A 33 -14.45 -9.55 -25.94
N ASP A 34 -15.51 -10.20 -26.43
CA ASP A 34 -15.55 -11.66 -26.59
C ASP A 34 -14.48 -12.18 -27.56
N SER A 35 -14.01 -11.35 -28.50
CA SER A 35 -12.90 -11.69 -29.40
C SER A 35 -11.54 -11.78 -28.70
N GLN A 36 -11.38 -11.13 -27.54
CA GLN A 36 -10.17 -11.13 -26.72
C GLN A 36 -10.28 -12.06 -25.51
N ARG A 37 -11.46 -12.62 -25.26
CA ARG A 37 -11.70 -13.58 -24.17
C ARG A 37 -11.09 -14.93 -24.53
N ILE A 38 -10.16 -15.39 -23.71
CA ILE A 38 -9.45 -16.66 -23.91
C ILE A 38 -9.98 -17.79 -23.02
N SER A 39 -10.68 -17.48 -21.94
CA SER A 39 -11.29 -18.48 -21.07
C SER A 39 -12.44 -17.92 -20.22
N GLU A 40 -13.31 -18.84 -19.79
CA GLU A 40 -14.29 -18.66 -18.73
C GLU A 40 -14.10 -19.80 -17.73
N ASN A 41 -14.03 -19.49 -16.45
CA ASN A 41 -13.76 -20.45 -15.40
C ASN A 41 -14.53 -20.09 -14.13
N GLN A 42 -14.40 -20.95 -13.13
CA GLN A 42 -14.94 -20.76 -11.80
C GLN A 42 -13.80 -20.68 -10.79
N TRP A 43 -13.95 -19.80 -9.80
CA TRP A 43 -13.06 -19.63 -8.67
C TRP A 43 -13.78 -20.06 -7.41
N ASP A 44 -13.30 -21.11 -6.76
CA ASP A 44 -13.81 -21.57 -5.46
C ASP A 44 -13.39 -20.54 -4.39
N SER A 45 -14.31 -19.66 -4.02
CA SER A 45 -14.06 -18.54 -3.11
C SER A 45 -14.20 -19.00 -1.66
N PRO A 46 -13.11 -19.09 -0.87
CA PRO A 46 -13.23 -19.43 0.54
C PRO A 46 -13.98 -18.37 1.33
N LEU A 47 -13.93 -17.10 0.91
CA LEU A 47 -14.68 -16.02 1.51
C LEU A 47 -16.20 -16.20 1.39
N LEU A 48 -16.67 -16.63 0.22
CA LEU A 48 -18.11 -16.76 -0.08
C LEU A 48 -18.65 -18.18 0.11
N GLU A 49 -17.77 -19.14 0.41
CA GLU A 49 -18.07 -20.58 0.50
C GLU A 49 -18.79 -21.13 -0.75
N ARG A 50 -18.44 -20.59 -1.92
CA ARG A 50 -19.03 -20.96 -3.22
C ARG A 50 -18.12 -20.58 -4.38
N GLU A 51 -18.42 -21.15 -5.53
CA GLU A 51 -17.81 -20.76 -6.80
C GLU A 51 -18.33 -19.39 -7.27
N ILE A 52 -17.41 -18.53 -7.73
CA ILE A 52 -17.71 -17.32 -8.49
C ILE A 52 -17.18 -17.45 -9.92
N ASN A 53 -17.83 -16.78 -10.86
CA ASN A 53 -17.39 -16.79 -12.25
C ASN A 53 -16.24 -15.82 -12.45
N TYR A 54 -15.27 -16.22 -13.27
CA TYR A 54 -14.29 -15.28 -13.83
C TYR A 54 -14.01 -15.54 -15.30
N SER A 55 -13.66 -14.49 -16.02
CA SER A 55 -13.26 -14.55 -17.42
C SER A 55 -11.85 -14.00 -17.57
N VAL A 56 -11.08 -14.56 -18.50
CA VAL A 56 -9.73 -14.07 -18.81
C VAL A 56 -9.70 -13.50 -20.21
N TYR A 57 -9.18 -12.28 -20.31
CA TYR A 57 -8.98 -11.54 -21.55
C TYR A 57 -7.49 -11.33 -21.76
N SER A 58 -7.03 -11.48 -23.00
CA SER A 58 -5.61 -11.29 -23.36
C SER A 58 -5.50 -10.37 -24.56
N PRO A 59 -4.48 -9.49 -24.63
CA PRO A 59 -4.31 -8.57 -25.75
C PRO A 59 -3.90 -9.30 -27.04
N ASP A 60 -3.28 -10.47 -26.89
CA ASP A 60 -2.85 -11.34 -27.97
C ASP A 60 -2.78 -12.81 -27.50
N THR A 61 -2.41 -13.72 -28.42
CA THR A 61 -2.26 -15.16 -28.15
C THR A 61 -0.79 -15.59 -27.99
N THR A 62 0.12 -14.67 -27.70
CA THR A 62 1.54 -14.98 -27.53
C THR A 62 1.82 -15.61 -26.17
N ASP A 63 2.83 -16.48 -26.10
CA ASP A 63 3.33 -17.07 -24.85
C ASP A 63 4.22 -16.09 -24.04
N GLU A 64 4.36 -14.85 -24.49
CA GLU A 64 5.11 -13.84 -23.76
C GLU A 64 4.41 -13.50 -22.45
N LYS A 65 5.21 -13.38 -21.38
CA LYS A 65 4.71 -13.04 -20.05
C LYS A 65 4.17 -11.62 -20.02
N LYS A 66 2.92 -11.47 -19.59
CA LYS A 66 2.20 -10.20 -19.55
C LYS A 66 1.89 -9.77 -18.12
N PRO A 67 2.00 -8.48 -17.80
CA PRO A 67 1.36 -7.90 -16.63
C PRO A 67 -0.10 -8.32 -16.54
N VAL A 68 -0.62 -8.48 -15.32
CA VAL A 68 -1.99 -8.95 -15.10
C VAL A 68 -2.76 -8.06 -14.15
N VAL A 69 -4.01 -7.78 -14.50
CA VAL A 69 -5.00 -7.12 -13.65
C VAL A 69 -6.09 -8.13 -13.29
N VAL A 70 -6.25 -8.42 -12.01
CA VAL A 70 -7.47 -9.03 -11.48
C VAL A 70 -8.45 -7.90 -11.18
N TYR A 71 -9.46 -7.78 -12.04
CA TYR A 71 -10.46 -6.72 -12.03
C TYR A 71 -11.72 -7.20 -11.32
N LEU A 72 -11.94 -6.72 -10.09
CA LEU A 72 -13.03 -7.16 -9.22
C LEU A 72 -14.30 -6.35 -9.49
N ILE A 73 -15.32 -6.96 -10.08
CA ILE A 73 -16.60 -6.30 -10.38
C ILE A 73 -17.68 -6.66 -9.38
N ASN A 74 -18.70 -5.80 -9.31
CA ASN A 74 -19.85 -5.96 -8.43
C ASN A 74 -19.46 -6.23 -6.97
N LEU A 75 -18.51 -5.45 -6.43
CA LEU A 75 -18.29 -5.42 -4.98
C LEU A 75 -19.48 -4.69 -4.29
N PRO A 76 -19.77 -4.98 -3.00
CA PRO A 76 -20.86 -4.34 -2.26
C PRO A 76 -20.62 -2.85 -1.98
N GLY A 77 -19.38 -2.38 -2.06
CA GLY A 77 -19.02 -0.98 -1.86
C GLY A 77 -19.36 -0.08 -3.06
N PRO A 78 -19.42 1.26 -2.85
CA PRO A 78 -19.65 2.19 -3.95
C PRO A 78 -18.51 2.13 -4.97
N ARG A 79 -18.86 2.03 -6.27
CA ARG A 79 -17.93 2.28 -7.36
C ARG A 79 -17.54 3.76 -7.37
N LEU A 80 -16.24 4.05 -7.28
CA LEU A 80 -15.74 5.43 -7.32
C LEU A 80 -15.50 5.96 -8.74
N GLY A 81 -14.96 5.14 -9.64
CA GLY A 81 -14.70 5.53 -11.03
C GLY A 81 -15.95 5.70 -11.88
N GLU A 82 -15.91 6.66 -12.79
CA GLU A 82 -16.98 6.95 -13.73
C GLU A 82 -16.87 6.22 -15.07
N LEU A 83 -15.65 5.87 -15.50
CA LEU A 83 -15.49 5.09 -16.74
C LEU A 83 -16.12 3.71 -16.57
N ASP A 84 -16.78 3.22 -17.61
CA ASP A 84 -17.39 1.89 -17.61
C ASP A 84 -16.33 0.78 -17.65
N ASP A 85 -16.72 -0.44 -17.27
CA ASP A 85 -15.80 -1.58 -17.16
C ASP A 85 -15.21 -1.95 -18.51
N LYS A 86 -16.00 -1.87 -19.58
CA LYS A 86 -15.52 -2.18 -20.93
C LYS A 86 -14.39 -1.23 -21.29
N THR A 87 -14.58 0.08 -21.15
CA THR A 87 -13.55 1.10 -21.43
C THR A 87 -12.26 0.84 -20.65
N LEU A 88 -12.36 0.50 -19.36
CA LEU A 88 -11.19 0.23 -18.53
C LEU A 88 -10.47 -1.07 -18.92
N ILE A 89 -11.22 -2.15 -19.18
CA ILE A 89 -10.66 -3.42 -19.61
C ILE A 89 -9.97 -3.28 -20.98
N GLU A 90 -10.58 -2.56 -21.93
CA GLU A 90 -9.95 -2.23 -23.22
C GLU A 90 -8.65 -1.45 -23.02
N GLY A 91 -8.63 -0.49 -22.10
CA GLY A 91 -7.41 0.24 -21.72
C GLY A 91 -6.28 -0.68 -21.26
N PHE A 92 -6.56 -1.59 -20.33
CA PHE A 92 -5.55 -2.54 -19.85
C PHE A 92 -5.05 -3.49 -20.94
N LEU A 93 -5.94 -3.96 -21.81
CA LEU A 93 -5.57 -4.81 -22.95
C LEU A 93 -4.69 -4.02 -23.94
N ASN A 94 -5.04 -2.77 -24.24
CA ASN A 94 -4.22 -1.91 -25.10
C ASN A 94 -2.82 -1.63 -24.51
N ASP A 95 -2.69 -1.63 -23.18
CA ASP A 95 -1.42 -1.53 -22.46
C ASP A 95 -0.66 -2.87 -22.35
N GLY A 96 -1.11 -3.90 -23.07
CA GLY A 96 -0.46 -5.21 -23.13
C GLY A 96 -0.65 -6.05 -21.86
N MET A 97 -1.70 -5.80 -21.08
CA MET A 97 -1.98 -6.54 -19.85
C MET A 97 -3.04 -7.62 -20.08
N THR A 98 -2.87 -8.78 -19.44
CA THR A 98 -3.94 -9.77 -19.29
C THR A 98 -4.92 -9.28 -18.22
N VAL A 99 -6.23 -9.45 -18.44
CA VAL A 99 -7.26 -9.05 -17.49
C VAL A 99 -8.06 -10.27 -17.05
N ILE A 100 -8.11 -10.52 -15.74
CA ILE A 100 -8.97 -11.53 -15.11
C ILE A 100 -10.14 -10.77 -14.48
N VAL A 101 -11.33 -10.89 -15.04
CA VAL A 101 -12.54 -10.25 -14.52
C VAL A 101 -13.23 -11.22 -13.58
N ALA A 102 -13.30 -10.90 -12.28
CA ALA A 102 -13.95 -11.72 -11.26
C ALA A 102 -15.21 -11.02 -10.73
N ASP A 103 -16.36 -11.70 -10.81
CA ASP A 103 -17.67 -11.15 -10.43
C ASP A 103 -18.08 -11.64 -9.02
N TYR A 104 -18.15 -10.70 -8.07
CA TYR A 104 -18.56 -10.98 -6.69
C TYR A 104 -20.05 -10.81 -6.46
N GLU A 105 -20.84 -10.50 -7.50
CA GLU A 105 -22.31 -10.52 -7.48
C GLU A 105 -22.95 -9.63 -6.40
N SER A 106 -22.24 -8.58 -5.96
CA SER A 106 -22.62 -7.68 -4.84
C SER A 106 -22.80 -8.39 -3.51
N ASP A 107 -22.09 -9.50 -3.30
CA ASP A 107 -22.12 -10.25 -2.05
C ASP A 107 -21.60 -9.37 -0.90
N PRO A 108 -22.37 -9.20 0.21
CA PRO A 108 -21.97 -8.34 1.31
C PRO A 108 -20.67 -8.78 2.00
N LEU A 109 -20.28 -10.06 1.90
CA LEU A 109 -19.01 -10.54 2.45
C LEU A 109 -17.80 -10.11 1.61
N ALA A 110 -18.00 -9.73 0.34
CA ALA A 110 -16.94 -9.24 -0.54
C ALA A 110 -16.54 -7.78 -0.25
N ALA A 111 -16.49 -7.41 1.03
CA ALA A 111 -16.10 -6.08 1.50
C ALA A 111 -14.78 -6.15 2.29
N GLY A 112 -14.04 -5.04 2.36
CA GLY A 112 -12.89 -4.96 3.26
C GLY A 112 -13.33 -4.71 4.71
N PRO A 113 -12.73 -5.39 5.71
CA PRO A 113 -11.46 -6.12 5.63
C PRO A 113 -11.55 -7.61 5.21
N GLU A 114 -12.72 -8.22 5.20
CA GLU A 114 -12.94 -9.66 4.99
C GLU A 114 -12.47 -10.13 3.60
N LEU A 115 -12.50 -9.26 2.60
CA LEU A 115 -12.07 -9.53 1.23
C LEU A 115 -10.53 -9.69 1.09
N LEU A 116 -9.72 -9.21 2.05
CA LEU A 116 -8.28 -9.17 1.85
C LEU A 116 -7.61 -10.55 1.78
N PRO A 117 -7.95 -11.54 2.62
CA PRO A 117 -7.52 -12.92 2.42
C PRO A 117 -7.79 -13.43 0.99
N GLU A 118 -8.95 -13.13 0.42
CA GLU A 118 -9.32 -13.50 -0.96
C GLU A 118 -8.40 -12.82 -2.00
N ILE A 119 -8.13 -11.52 -1.82
CA ILE A 119 -7.17 -10.77 -2.65
C ILE A 119 -5.79 -11.44 -2.61
N ASP A 120 -5.36 -11.93 -1.44
CA ASP A 120 -4.09 -12.66 -1.33
C ASP A 120 -4.08 -13.98 -2.11
N LEU A 121 -5.21 -14.70 -2.10
CA LEU A 121 -5.36 -15.94 -2.85
C LEU A 121 -5.30 -15.67 -4.37
N TRP A 122 -5.97 -14.63 -4.86
CA TRP A 122 -5.86 -14.18 -6.25
C TRP A 122 -4.42 -13.85 -6.62
N TYR A 123 -3.70 -13.11 -5.77
CA TYR A 123 -2.29 -12.82 -5.99
C TYR A 123 -1.47 -14.10 -6.08
N GLY A 124 -1.70 -15.03 -5.14
CA GLY A 124 -1.05 -16.34 -5.10
C GLY A 124 -1.33 -17.20 -6.34
N TYR A 125 -2.56 -17.17 -6.85
CA TYR A 125 -2.95 -17.82 -8.10
C TYR A 125 -2.18 -17.23 -9.28
N CYS A 126 -2.26 -15.92 -9.50
CA CYS A 126 -1.57 -15.23 -10.60
C CYS A 126 -0.05 -15.44 -10.55
N PHE A 127 0.53 -15.49 -9.35
CA PHE A 127 1.97 -15.71 -9.17
C PHE A 127 2.42 -17.12 -9.56
N LYS A 128 1.57 -18.13 -9.40
CA LYS A 128 1.93 -19.55 -9.54
C LYS A 128 1.37 -20.22 -10.79
N THR A 129 0.27 -19.70 -11.34
CA THR A 129 -0.42 -20.33 -12.46
C THR A 129 0.51 -20.46 -13.67
N LYS A 130 0.28 -21.53 -14.43
CA LYS A 130 0.88 -21.78 -15.74
C LYS A 130 -0.17 -21.81 -16.84
N ASP A 131 -1.43 -21.59 -16.49
CA ASP A 131 -2.57 -21.64 -17.41
C ASP A 131 -2.50 -20.45 -18.38
N TYR A 132 -1.87 -19.36 -17.94
CA TYR A 132 -1.68 -18.13 -18.70
C TYR A 132 -0.23 -17.65 -18.56
N PRO A 133 0.33 -16.99 -19.59
CA PRO A 133 1.67 -16.41 -19.53
C PRO A 133 1.64 -15.11 -18.73
N LEU A 134 1.47 -15.20 -17.41
CA LEU A 134 1.45 -14.03 -16.53
C LEU A 134 2.87 -13.67 -16.08
N ASP A 135 3.15 -12.37 -16.00
CA ASP A 135 4.36 -11.85 -15.37
C ASP A 135 4.15 -11.74 -13.85
N PRO A 136 4.81 -12.58 -13.04
CA PRO A 136 4.65 -12.55 -11.59
C PRO A 136 5.21 -11.26 -10.94
N ASN A 137 5.84 -10.38 -11.72
CA ASN A 137 6.35 -9.11 -11.26
C ASN A 137 5.36 -7.94 -11.37
N TRP A 138 4.26 -8.13 -12.11
CA TRP A 138 3.24 -7.12 -12.34
C TRP A 138 1.85 -7.75 -12.17
N ILE A 139 1.45 -7.95 -10.90
CA ILE A 139 0.12 -8.45 -10.54
C ILE A 139 -0.62 -7.35 -9.81
N TYR A 140 -1.71 -6.86 -10.40
CA TYR A 140 -2.62 -5.87 -9.82
C TYR A 140 -3.93 -6.53 -9.44
N ILE A 141 -4.48 -6.14 -8.29
CA ILE A 141 -5.83 -6.55 -7.88
C ILE A 141 -6.58 -5.29 -7.56
N ILE A 142 -7.51 -4.90 -8.43
CA ILE A 142 -8.16 -3.59 -8.38
C ILE A 142 -9.68 -3.75 -8.44
N PRO A 143 -10.43 -2.96 -7.66
CA PRO A 143 -11.87 -2.92 -7.78
C PRO A 143 -12.29 -2.18 -9.06
N ALA A 144 -13.50 -2.48 -9.51
CA ALA A 144 -14.04 -1.87 -10.71
C ALA A 144 -14.14 -0.34 -10.57
N GLY A 145 -13.86 0.37 -11.68
CA GLY A 145 -13.77 1.83 -11.70
C GLY A 145 -12.39 2.40 -11.39
N TYR A 146 -11.36 1.57 -11.32
CA TYR A 146 -9.99 2.03 -11.15
C TYR A 146 -9.18 1.90 -12.44
N ALA A 147 -8.27 2.85 -12.67
CA ALA A 147 -7.25 2.85 -13.71
C ALA A 147 -5.85 2.70 -13.08
N ILE A 148 -4.83 2.48 -13.92
CA ILE A 148 -3.44 2.34 -13.49
C ILE A 148 -2.54 3.15 -14.42
N ASP A 149 -1.74 4.04 -13.84
CA ASP A 149 -0.59 4.64 -14.50
C ASP A 149 0.66 3.86 -14.07
N ARG A 150 1.27 3.12 -15.00
CA ARG A 150 2.43 2.28 -14.71
C ARG A 150 3.75 2.99 -14.93
N LYS A 151 4.76 2.61 -14.14
CA LYS A 151 6.15 3.10 -14.26
C LYS A 151 6.24 4.63 -14.30
N VAL A 152 5.45 5.29 -13.45
CA VAL A 152 5.55 6.72 -13.21
C VAL A 152 6.92 7.00 -12.62
N ARG A 153 7.75 7.75 -13.36
CA ARG A 153 9.09 8.13 -12.93
C ARG A 153 9.04 9.04 -11.71
N ILE A 154 9.72 8.65 -10.64
CA ILE A 154 9.93 9.49 -9.46
C ILE A 154 11.23 10.26 -9.62
N CYS A 155 12.35 9.55 -9.75
CA CYS A 155 13.68 10.14 -9.82
C CYS A 155 14.69 9.18 -10.46
N GLU A 156 15.93 9.62 -10.59
CA GLU A 156 17.07 8.79 -10.98
C GLU A 156 18.11 8.76 -9.86
N ILE A 157 18.72 7.60 -9.63
CA ILE A 157 19.81 7.42 -8.67
C ILE A 157 20.99 6.82 -9.44
N GLY A 158 21.95 7.67 -9.80
CA GLY A 158 22.91 7.33 -10.84
C GLY A 158 22.16 7.04 -12.14
N ASP A 159 22.47 5.92 -12.80
CA ASP A 159 21.81 5.50 -14.04
C ASP A 159 20.53 4.67 -13.80
N ARG A 160 20.07 4.55 -12.55
CA ARG A 160 18.92 3.72 -12.19
C ARG A 160 17.66 4.58 -12.02
N PRO A 161 16.59 4.31 -12.78
CA PRO A 161 15.30 4.92 -12.51
C PRO A 161 14.66 4.34 -11.25
N VAL A 162 13.99 5.21 -10.49
CA VAL A 162 13.05 4.81 -9.44
C VAL A 162 11.66 5.21 -9.92
N ASP A 163 10.80 4.21 -10.08
CA ASP A 163 9.45 4.36 -10.58
C ASP A 163 8.42 3.85 -9.57
N MET A 164 7.18 4.27 -9.72
CA MET A 164 6.01 3.71 -9.03
C MET A 164 4.88 3.42 -10.02
N ASP A 165 3.93 2.58 -9.64
CA ASP A 165 2.60 2.64 -10.24
C ASP A 165 1.67 3.46 -9.38
N VAL A 166 0.68 4.09 -10.01
CA VAL A 166 -0.41 4.76 -9.35
C VAL A 166 -1.72 4.13 -9.81
N ILE A 167 -2.53 3.67 -8.85
CA ILE A 167 -3.84 3.05 -9.04
C ILE A 167 -4.88 4.03 -8.48
N TYR A 168 -5.82 4.49 -9.30
CA TYR A 168 -6.69 5.60 -8.93
C TYR A 168 -8.11 5.46 -9.53
N PRO A 169 -9.14 6.07 -8.91
CA PRO A 169 -10.48 6.10 -9.49
C PRO A 169 -10.46 6.78 -10.86
N SER A 170 -11.10 6.17 -11.86
CA SER A 170 -11.09 6.66 -13.24
C SER A 170 -12.16 7.71 -13.53
N GLY A 171 -11.91 8.64 -14.45
CA GLY A 171 -12.85 9.71 -14.81
C GLY A 171 -12.79 10.92 -13.87
N GLU A 172 -13.77 11.82 -13.95
CA GLU A 172 -13.85 13.05 -13.14
C GLU A 172 -14.58 12.77 -11.83
N THR A 173 -13.90 12.14 -10.88
CA THR A 173 -14.51 11.62 -9.65
C THR A 173 -14.25 12.52 -8.44
N SER A 174 -14.84 12.17 -7.30
CA SER A 174 -14.42 12.76 -6.02
C SER A 174 -12.99 12.37 -5.70
N MET A 175 -12.19 13.35 -5.30
CA MET A 175 -10.81 13.13 -4.87
C MET A 175 -10.74 12.20 -3.65
N VAL A 176 -9.79 11.28 -3.64
CA VAL A 176 -9.57 10.29 -2.58
C VAL A 176 -8.20 10.45 -1.91
N PRO A 177 -8.03 10.03 -0.65
CA PRO A 177 -6.71 9.87 -0.06
C PRO A 177 -5.93 8.73 -0.74
N LEU A 178 -4.60 8.73 -0.60
CA LEU A 178 -3.74 7.72 -1.19
C LEU A 178 -2.88 6.98 -0.16
N MET A 179 -2.72 5.68 -0.40
CA MET A 179 -1.75 4.84 0.29
C MET A 179 -0.51 4.58 -0.58
N LEU A 180 0.67 5.02 -0.16
CA LEU A 180 1.94 4.67 -0.78
C LEU A 180 2.55 3.43 -0.11
N GLN A 181 2.73 2.35 -0.87
CA GLN A 181 3.47 1.17 -0.41
C GLN A 181 4.85 1.10 -1.05
N ILE A 182 5.87 1.00 -0.21
CA ILE A 182 7.24 0.73 -0.64
C ILE A 182 7.44 -0.78 -0.69
N THR A 183 7.94 -1.30 -1.81
CA THR A 183 8.20 -2.74 -1.98
C THR A 183 9.50 -3.16 -1.28
N SER A 184 9.64 -4.46 -0.96
CA SER A 184 10.80 -5.01 -0.25
C SER A 184 11.66 -5.96 -1.09
N THR A 185 11.54 -5.89 -2.42
CA THR A 185 12.19 -6.80 -3.38
C THR A 185 13.71 -6.70 -3.21
N LYS A 186 14.49 -7.75 -3.51
CA LYS A 186 15.97 -7.70 -3.49
C LYS A 186 16.58 -7.68 -4.88
N GLN A 187 15.78 -7.85 -5.92
CA GLN A 187 16.27 -8.03 -7.28
C GLN A 187 16.59 -6.66 -7.87
N LEU A 188 17.84 -6.23 -7.71
CA LEU A 188 18.35 -5.01 -8.32
C LEU A 188 18.04 -4.99 -9.83
N GLY A 189 17.45 -3.90 -10.32
CA GLY A 189 17.12 -3.72 -11.73
C GLY A 189 15.87 -4.48 -12.20
N LYS A 190 15.18 -5.20 -11.31
CA LYS A 190 13.84 -5.73 -11.59
C LYS A 190 12.88 -4.99 -10.68
N TRP A 191 12.20 -4.03 -11.28
CA TRP A 191 11.03 -3.42 -10.67
C TRP A 191 10.00 -4.55 -10.47
N VAL A 192 9.46 -4.68 -9.26
CA VAL A 192 8.47 -5.72 -8.96
C VAL A 192 7.36 -5.13 -8.09
N ASN A 193 6.14 -5.12 -8.62
CA ASN A 193 4.94 -4.95 -7.82
C ASN A 193 4.69 -6.25 -7.04
N GLN A 194 5.45 -6.44 -5.95
CA GLN A 194 5.26 -7.58 -5.06
C GLN A 194 4.22 -7.27 -4.00
N ARG A 195 3.07 -7.93 -4.13
CA ARG A 195 2.09 -8.18 -3.07
C ARG A 195 1.78 -6.89 -2.29
N ALA A 196 1.17 -5.92 -2.96
CA ALA A 196 0.72 -4.66 -2.38
C ALA A 196 -0.56 -4.82 -1.53
N TYR A 197 -0.50 -5.73 -0.57
CA TYR A 197 -1.63 -6.28 0.17
C TYR A 197 -2.54 -5.20 0.78
N TYR A 198 -1.95 -4.25 1.52
CA TYR A 198 -2.73 -3.19 2.16
C TYR A 198 -3.26 -2.16 1.16
N VAL A 199 -2.52 -1.91 0.06
CA VAL A 199 -2.99 -1.02 -1.01
C VAL A 199 -4.25 -1.59 -1.63
N TYR A 200 -4.24 -2.85 -2.06
CA TYR A 200 -5.39 -3.49 -2.71
C TYR A 200 -6.63 -3.50 -1.81
N GLY A 201 -6.44 -3.74 -0.51
CA GLY A 201 -7.53 -3.64 0.46
C GLY A 201 -8.08 -2.23 0.65
N LEU A 202 -7.24 -1.19 0.64
CA LEU A 202 -7.68 0.19 0.77
C LEU A 202 -8.38 0.71 -0.50
N LEU A 203 -8.05 0.19 -1.69
CA LEU A 203 -8.77 0.53 -2.93
C LEU A 203 -10.28 0.25 -2.78
N THR A 204 -10.66 -0.84 -2.11
CA THR A 204 -12.09 -1.19 -1.89
C THR A 204 -12.77 -0.31 -0.83
N ARG A 205 -12.01 0.54 -0.14
CA ARG A 205 -12.47 1.48 0.89
C ARG A 205 -12.38 2.94 0.46
N GLY A 206 -12.25 3.18 -0.83
CA GLY A 206 -12.23 4.53 -1.40
C GLY A 206 -10.92 5.27 -1.21
N TYR A 207 -9.81 4.56 -1.41
CA TYR A 207 -8.48 5.13 -1.52
C TYR A 207 -7.97 4.97 -2.95
N ALA A 208 -7.01 5.81 -3.33
CA ALA A 208 -6.05 5.49 -4.36
C ALA A 208 -4.84 4.75 -3.75
N GLY A 209 -4.04 4.13 -4.60
CA GLY A 209 -2.85 3.39 -4.22
C GLY A 209 -1.64 3.81 -5.04
N ALA A 210 -0.46 3.81 -4.43
CA ALA A 210 0.79 3.85 -5.18
C ALA A 210 1.72 2.73 -4.71
N ILE A 211 2.43 2.11 -5.65
CA ILE A 211 3.32 0.98 -5.39
C ILE A 211 4.69 1.34 -5.93
N MET A 212 5.63 1.58 -5.03
CA MET A 212 6.93 2.14 -5.34
C MET A 212 8.04 1.08 -5.33
N ASP A 213 8.95 1.18 -6.30
CA ASP A 213 10.11 0.32 -6.39
C ASP A 213 11.02 0.43 -5.17
N TRP A 214 11.60 -0.70 -4.79
CA TRP A 214 12.70 -0.72 -3.86
C TRP A 214 13.99 -0.32 -4.58
N ASN A 215 14.48 0.89 -4.28
CA ASN A 215 15.67 1.46 -4.90
C ASN A 215 17.01 0.73 -4.60
N GLY A 216 17.00 -0.42 -3.93
CA GLY A 216 18.12 -1.36 -4.01
C GLY A 216 19.38 -1.07 -3.19
N GLY A 217 19.61 0.19 -2.82
CA GLY A 217 20.95 0.68 -2.57
C GLY A 217 21.31 0.83 -1.09
N ARG A 218 22.55 0.47 -0.75
CA ARG A 218 23.29 1.06 0.39
C ARG A 218 23.64 2.55 0.16
N GLN A 219 23.37 3.06 -1.04
CA GLN A 219 23.69 4.41 -1.51
C GLN A 219 22.54 5.42 -1.34
N VAL A 220 21.37 4.99 -0.86
CA VAL A 220 20.19 5.87 -0.73
C VAL A 220 19.83 5.96 0.73
N SER A 221 20.18 7.08 1.34
CA SER A 221 19.86 7.61 2.66
C SER A 221 19.90 6.73 3.93
N PRO A 222 20.25 7.33 5.08
CA PRO A 222 20.12 8.77 5.42
C PRO A 222 21.27 9.66 4.90
N VAL A 223 22.32 9.08 4.33
CA VAL A 223 23.51 9.80 3.79
C VAL A 223 23.45 10.02 2.26
N GLY A 224 22.28 9.86 1.63
CA GLY A 224 22.13 9.98 0.18
C GLY A 224 21.58 11.36 -0.19
N ARG A 225 22.06 11.93 -1.30
CA ARG A 225 21.59 13.23 -1.81
C ARG A 225 20.11 13.24 -2.22
N VAL A 226 19.53 12.07 -2.49
CA VAL A 226 18.17 11.90 -3.03
C VAL A 226 17.36 11.02 -2.08
N PHE A 227 16.11 11.41 -1.84
CA PHE A 227 15.18 10.65 -1.02
C PHE A 227 13.90 10.31 -1.80
N PRO A 228 13.91 9.20 -2.56
CA PRO A 228 12.87 8.91 -3.54
C PRO A 228 11.47 8.79 -2.93
N GLU A 229 11.36 8.29 -1.71
CA GLU A 229 10.08 8.19 -1.00
C GLU A 229 9.45 9.58 -0.77
N LYS A 230 10.26 10.59 -0.44
CA LYS A 230 9.81 11.97 -0.29
C LYS A 230 9.52 12.63 -1.64
N GLN A 231 10.36 12.39 -2.65
CA GLN A 231 10.08 12.87 -4.00
C GLN A 231 8.79 12.25 -4.57
N ALA A 232 8.49 10.99 -4.25
CA ALA A 232 7.21 10.36 -4.60
C ALA A 232 6.04 11.09 -3.94
N ALA A 233 6.14 11.42 -2.64
CA ALA A 233 5.10 12.19 -1.96
C ALA A 233 4.87 13.57 -2.62
N ARG A 234 5.94 14.28 -2.98
CA ARG A 234 5.86 15.57 -3.68
C ARG A 234 5.22 15.42 -5.07
N LEU A 235 5.66 14.44 -5.85
CA LEU A 235 5.12 14.13 -7.18
C LEU A 235 3.61 13.80 -7.12
N LEU A 236 3.19 13.01 -6.13
CA LEU A 236 1.79 12.67 -5.91
C LEU A 236 0.93 13.90 -5.60
N ARG A 237 1.46 14.86 -4.84
CA ARG A 237 0.76 16.12 -4.53
C ARG A 237 0.67 17.06 -5.73
N ALA A 238 1.77 17.19 -6.47
CA ALA A 238 1.81 17.98 -7.71
C ALA A 238 0.85 17.46 -8.80
N ASN A 239 0.41 16.20 -8.71
CA ASN A 239 -0.46 15.55 -9.71
C ASN A 239 -1.81 15.10 -9.13
N THR A 240 -2.30 15.81 -8.12
CA THR A 240 -3.59 15.50 -7.45
C THR A 240 -4.76 15.47 -8.41
N GLU A 241 -4.86 16.44 -9.33
CA GLU A 241 -5.92 16.48 -10.35
C GLU A 241 -5.85 15.27 -11.30
N LYS A 242 -4.64 14.90 -11.73
CA LYS A 242 -4.43 13.78 -12.68
C LYS A 242 -4.96 12.46 -12.12
N TRP A 243 -4.76 12.22 -10.82
CA TRP A 243 -5.04 10.95 -10.17
C TRP A 243 -6.21 11.01 -9.20
N ASN A 244 -7.04 12.06 -9.25
CA ASN A 244 -8.17 12.27 -8.33
C ASN A 244 -7.75 12.13 -6.84
N LEU A 245 -6.68 12.82 -6.44
CA LEU A 245 -6.14 12.74 -5.08
C LEU A 245 -6.45 13.98 -4.24
N THR A 246 -6.68 13.79 -2.95
CA THR A 246 -6.83 14.90 -1.99
C THR A 246 -5.50 15.53 -1.56
N GLY A 247 -4.37 14.90 -1.90
CA GLY A 247 -3.04 15.26 -1.38
C GLY A 247 -2.75 14.74 0.03
N LYS A 248 -3.73 14.09 0.69
CA LYS A 248 -3.54 13.34 1.94
C LYS A 248 -2.94 11.97 1.65
N LEU A 249 -1.77 11.70 2.21
CA LEU A 249 -0.95 10.51 1.92
C LEU A 249 -0.67 9.72 3.19
N GLY A 250 -0.95 8.42 3.15
CA GLY A 250 -0.41 7.43 4.06
C GLY A 250 0.76 6.68 3.44
N VAL A 251 1.63 6.07 4.27
CA VAL A 251 2.75 5.25 3.77
C VAL A 251 2.89 3.94 4.53
N THR A 252 3.29 2.87 3.83
CA THR A 252 3.66 1.58 4.43
C THR A 252 4.88 0.95 3.78
N GLY A 253 5.50 0.08 4.54
CA GLY A 253 6.37 -0.94 4.01
C GLY A 253 6.39 -2.15 4.94
N HIS A 254 6.62 -3.33 4.35
CA HIS A 254 6.82 -4.57 5.10
C HIS A 254 8.30 -4.96 5.12
N SER A 255 8.77 -5.51 6.24
CA SER A 255 10.13 -6.00 6.41
C SER A 255 11.17 -4.91 6.18
N LYS A 256 12.00 -5.01 5.14
CA LYS A 256 13.00 -3.98 4.82
C LYS A 256 12.37 -2.65 4.40
N ALA A 257 11.22 -2.71 3.73
CA ALA A 257 10.52 -1.53 3.29
C ALA A 257 9.90 -0.76 4.46
N SER A 258 9.60 -1.44 5.58
CA SER A 258 9.18 -0.80 6.83
C SER A 258 10.23 0.22 7.29
N GLY A 259 11.52 -0.14 7.21
CA GLY A 259 12.60 0.80 7.53
C GLY A 259 12.62 2.00 6.58
N ARG A 260 12.35 1.81 5.29
CA ARG A 260 12.29 2.90 4.30
C ARG A 260 11.10 3.83 4.53
N ALA A 261 9.93 3.26 4.79
CA ALA A 261 8.74 4.02 5.16
C ALA A 261 9.01 4.85 6.42
N ALA A 262 9.59 4.25 7.47
CA ALA A 262 9.96 4.95 8.69
C ALA A 262 10.99 6.07 8.44
N MET A 263 11.99 5.83 7.59
CA MET A 263 12.95 6.87 7.19
C MET A 263 12.24 8.04 6.51
N ALA A 264 11.32 7.77 5.58
CA ALA A 264 10.56 8.80 4.88
C ALA A 264 9.69 9.65 5.81
N VAL A 265 9.22 9.03 6.91
CA VAL A 265 8.30 9.65 7.86
C VAL A 265 9.03 10.42 8.97
N PHE A 266 10.05 9.83 9.59
CA PHE A 266 10.68 10.37 10.80
C PHE A 266 11.90 11.26 10.51
N ILE A 267 12.57 11.07 9.37
CA ILE A 267 13.73 11.91 9.02
C ILE A 267 13.22 13.21 8.40
N ASN A 268 13.08 14.21 9.24
CA ASN A 268 12.39 15.46 8.92
C ASN A 268 13.30 16.70 8.99
N GLU A 269 14.53 16.52 9.49
CA GLU A 269 15.55 17.56 9.62
C GLU A 269 16.13 17.99 8.26
N GLU A 270 16.53 19.26 8.16
CA GLU A 270 17.26 19.75 7.00
C GLU A 270 18.65 19.08 6.89
N GLY A 271 19.14 18.91 5.65
CA GLY A 271 20.46 18.33 5.38
C GLY A 271 20.50 16.82 5.12
N PHE A 272 19.36 16.13 5.20
CA PHE A 272 19.23 14.70 4.82
C PHE A 272 18.81 14.46 3.36
N GLU A 273 18.48 15.53 2.64
CA GLU A 273 18.06 15.52 1.23
C GLU A 273 18.62 16.77 0.56
N ASP A 274 19.56 16.60 -0.38
CA ASP A 274 20.17 17.70 -1.15
C ASP A 274 19.32 18.05 -2.37
N ASP A 275 18.78 17.01 -3.03
CA ASP A 275 17.98 17.12 -4.23
C ASP A 275 16.54 16.72 -3.94
N LYS A 276 15.68 17.73 -3.93
CA LYS A 276 14.24 17.63 -3.68
C LYS A 276 13.42 17.26 -4.92
N GLY A 277 14.07 17.17 -6.08
CA GLY A 277 13.43 16.89 -7.35
C GLY A 277 12.64 18.09 -7.92
N PRO A 278 11.89 17.88 -9.01
CA PRO A 278 11.21 18.95 -9.75
C PRO A 278 10.00 19.57 -9.04
N HIS A 279 9.52 18.93 -7.97
CA HIS A 279 8.34 19.35 -7.20
C HIS A 279 8.73 19.77 -5.78
N ALA A 280 9.89 20.41 -5.62
CA ALA A 280 10.47 20.74 -4.31
C ALA A 280 9.60 21.68 -3.46
N GLU A 281 8.67 22.40 -4.09
CA GLU A 281 7.65 23.25 -3.47
C GLU A 281 6.54 22.46 -2.76
N GLU A 282 6.31 21.21 -3.16
CA GLU A 282 5.31 20.36 -2.54
C GLU A 282 5.79 19.81 -1.20
N SER A 283 4.84 19.61 -0.28
CA SER A 283 5.14 18.95 0.99
C SER A 283 5.55 17.50 0.74
N ASP A 284 6.50 16.99 1.53
CA ASP A 284 6.90 15.58 1.57
C ASP A 284 6.32 14.84 2.78
N ARG A 285 5.54 15.52 3.64
CA ARG A 285 5.06 14.98 4.91
C ARG A 285 3.94 13.97 4.70
N PHE A 286 4.04 12.79 5.30
CA PHE A 286 2.93 11.85 5.37
C PHE A 286 1.99 12.20 6.53
N GLN A 287 0.73 11.80 6.44
CA GLN A 287 -0.28 12.06 7.48
C GLN A 287 -0.48 10.88 8.43
N VAL A 288 -0.11 9.67 8.00
CA VAL A 288 -0.20 8.44 8.80
C VAL A 288 0.76 7.40 8.23
N ALA A 289 1.27 6.50 9.08
CA ALA A 289 2.23 5.49 8.67
C ALA A 289 1.89 4.09 9.19
N LEU A 290 2.18 3.05 8.41
CA LEU A 290 2.11 1.64 8.82
C LEU A 290 3.49 0.98 8.69
N MET A 291 4.06 0.57 9.82
CA MET A 291 5.34 -0.13 9.89
C MET A 291 5.10 -1.60 10.23
N SER A 292 5.47 -2.50 9.32
CA SER A 292 5.22 -3.94 9.48
C SER A 292 6.52 -4.74 9.48
N ALA A 293 6.79 -5.45 10.58
CA ALA A 293 7.92 -6.39 10.75
C ALA A 293 9.30 -5.81 10.39
N GLY A 294 9.52 -4.51 10.69
CA GLY A 294 10.72 -3.78 10.32
C GLY A 294 11.93 -3.98 11.23
N GLN A 295 13.04 -3.34 10.85
CA GLN A 295 14.24 -3.20 11.67
C GLN A 295 14.53 -1.71 11.83
N HIS A 296 14.34 -1.17 13.02
CA HIS A 296 14.28 0.27 13.28
C HIS A 296 15.36 0.78 14.24
N ALA A 297 16.04 -0.10 14.97
CA ALA A 297 17.04 0.20 16.00
C ALA A 297 18.30 -0.67 15.80
N LYS A 298 19.03 -0.42 14.70
CA LYS A 298 20.12 -1.28 14.17
C LYS A 298 21.26 -1.51 15.16
N GLU A 299 21.49 -0.58 16.07
CA GLU A 299 22.47 -0.70 17.15
C GLU A 299 22.11 -1.76 18.20
N PHE A 300 20.85 -2.21 18.26
CA PHE A 300 20.42 -3.30 19.15
C PHE A 300 20.19 -4.62 18.41
N LEU A 301 20.54 -4.69 17.12
CA LEU A 301 20.17 -5.83 16.28
C LEU A 301 20.76 -7.15 16.82
N ILE A 302 22.01 -7.14 17.28
CA ILE A 302 22.67 -8.32 17.85
C ILE A 302 22.04 -8.68 19.20
N GLU A 303 21.82 -7.68 20.03
CA GLU A 303 21.19 -7.77 21.35
C GLU A 303 19.77 -8.34 21.27
N ASP A 304 19.04 -8.06 20.18
CA ASP A 304 17.71 -8.59 19.92
C ASP A 304 17.72 -10.03 19.34
N GLY A 305 18.89 -10.69 19.30
CA GLY A 305 19.01 -12.10 18.92
C GLY A 305 19.28 -12.35 17.42
N TYR A 306 19.73 -11.34 16.67
CA TYR A 306 19.97 -11.49 15.23
C TYR A 306 20.95 -12.62 14.88
N LEU A 307 21.99 -12.84 15.69
CA LEU A 307 23.00 -13.87 15.43
C LEU A 307 22.44 -15.29 15.51
N ASP A 308 21.37 -15.51 16.28
CA ASP A 308 20.75 -16.81 16.49
C ASP A 308 19.86 -17.23 15.30
N GLU A 309 19.46 -16.27 14.45
CA GLU A 309 18.40 -16.44 13.45
C GLU A 309 18.86 -16.18 12.00
N VAL A 310 20.16 -15.98 11.79
CA VAL A 310 20.75 -15.75 10.47
C VAL A 310 21.85 -16.76 10.15
N SER A 311 22.21 -16.86 8.87
CA SER A 311 23.33 -17.71 8.47
C SER A 311 24.64 -17.25 9.13
N GLN A 312 25.57 -18.18 9.38
CA GLN A 312 26.89 -17.87 9.93
C GLN A 312 27.58 -16.71 9.19
N ARG A 313 27.53 -16.72 7.85
CA ARG A 313 28.08 -15.63 7.00
C ARG A 313 27.45 -14.27 7.31
N GLN A 314 26.14 -14.20 7.55
CA GLN A 314 25.46 -12.96 7.92
C GLN A 314 25.83 -12.52 9.34
N GLY A 315 25.98 -13.48 10.27
CA GLY A 315 26.41 -13.21 11.63
C GLY A 315 27.83 -12.65 11.69
N GLU A 316 28.78 -13.27 10.99
CA GLU A 316 30.16 -12.79 10.87
C GLU A 316 30.23 -11.39 10.25
N ALA A 317 29.43 -11.13 9.20
CA ALA A 317 29.34 -9.81 8.59
C ALA A 317 28.79 -8.75 9.55
N ALA A 318 27.77 -9.07 10.34
CA ALA A 318 27.20 -8.16 11.34
C ALA A 318 28.20 -7.88 12.48
N LEU A 319 28.90 -8.90 12.96
CA LEU A 319 29.96 -8.76 13.97
C LEU A 319 31.12 -7.91 13.47
N LYS A 320 31.54 -8.12 12.22
CA LYS A 320 32.56 -7.29 11.56
C LYS A 320 32.10 -5.83 11.48
N GLN A 321 30.87 -5.60 11.01
CA GLN A 321 30.29 -4.26 10.93
C GLN A 321 30.27 -3.58 12.31
N ARG A 322 29.83 -4.28 13.37
CA ARG A 322 29.78 -3.72 14.73
C ARG A 322 31.16 -3.36 15.30
N LYS A 323 32.23 -4.04 14.87
CA LYS A 323 33.61 -3.74 15.27
C LYS A 323 34.23 -2.59 14.48
N GLU A 324 33.93 -2.49 13.19
CA GLU A 324 34.61 -1.58 12.27
C GLU A 324 33.88 -0.25 12.07
N VAL A 325 32.56 -0.22 12.25
CA VAL A 325 31.74 0.97 12.01
C VAL A 325 31.47 1.66 13.35
N PRO A 326 31.76 2.98 13.48
CA PRO A 326 31.43 3.74 14.68
C PRO A 326 29.94 3.62 15.05
N ALA A 327 29.65 3.57 16.34
CA ALA A 327 28.28 3.39 16.83
C ALA A 327 27.33 4.52 16.37
N GLU A 328 27.84 5.75 16.23
CA GLU A 328 27.08 6.89 15.72
C GLU A 328 26.65 6.68 14.26
N VAL A 329 27.54 6.18 13.39
CA VAL A 329 27.19 5.81 12.00
C VAL A 329 26.12 4.70 11.96
N ILE A 330 26.15 3.72 12.89
CA ILE A 330 25.10 2.69 12.98
C ILE A 330 23.77 3.31 13.41
N ARG A 331 23.79 4.19 14.41
CA ARG A 331 22.61 4.91 14.92
C ARG A 331 21.96 5.79 13.86
N ILE A 332 22.74 6.38 12.97
CA ILE A 332 22.21 7.13 11.82
C ILE A 332 21.28 6.25 10.96
N ALA A 333 21.55 4.94 10.83
CA ALA A 333 20.68 4.02 10.10
C ALA A 333 19.45 3.52 10.89
N SER A 334 19.28 3.98 12.13
CA SER A 334 18.24 3.53 13.06
C SER A 334 17.10 4.53 13.12
N THR A 335 16.02 4.26 12.37
CA THR A 335 14.88 5.17 12.26
C THR A 335 14.22 5.54 13.58
N TYR A 336 14.29 4.67 14.60
CA TYR A 336 13.72 5.00 15.91
C TYR A 336 14.41 6.22 16.54
N ALA A 337 15.69 6.47 16.24
CA ALA A 337 16.44 7.60 16.80
C ALA A 337 15.96 8.96 16.29
N TYR A 338 15.12 8.99 15.26
CA TYR A 338 14.56 10.20 14.65
C TYR A 338 13.09 10.44 15.00
N VAL A 339 12.49 9.57 15.80
CA VAL A 339 11.08 9.69 16.16
C VAL A 339 10.90 10.86 17.12
N THR A 340 9.96 11.74 16.80
CA THR A 340 9.58 12.92 17.58
C THR A 340 8.08 12.97 17.80
N ALA A 341 7.62 13.82 18.73
CA ALA A 341 6.19 14.02 18.99
C ALA A 341 5.43 14.65 17.80
N ASP A 342 6.16 15.34 16.90
CA ASP A 342 5.59 16.05 15.73
C ASP A 342 5.47 15.15 14.49
N ASP A 343 5.93 13.90 14.56
CA ASP A 343 5.77 12.94 13.47
C ASP A 343 4.30 12.50 13.30
N PRO A 344 3.89 12.02 12.12
CA PRO A 344 2.52 11.56 11.93
C PRO A 344 2.25 10.27 12.72
N PRO A 345 0.97 10.04 13.10
CA PRO A 345 0.57 8.86 13.83
C PRO A 345 0.98 7.55 13.15
N ALA A 346 1.44 6.58 13.94
CA ALA A 346 2.04 5.35 13.44
C ALA A 346 1.31 4.08 13.91
N PHE A 347 0.93 3.23 12.96
CA PHE A 347 0.50 1.87 13.23
C PHE A 347 1.68 0.91 13.10
N LEU A 348 1.98 0.17 14.16
CA LEU A 348 3.10 -0.75 14.26
C LEU A 348 2.55 -2.18 14.35
N SER A 349 3.00 -3.08 13.49
CA SER A 349 2.53 -4.47 13.48
C SER A 349 3.66 -5.46 13.26
N VAL A 350 3.68 -6.54 14.05
CA VAL A 350 4.62 -7.65 13.89
C VAL A 350 4.01 -8.95 14.41
N GLY A 351 4.40 -10.06 13.81
CA GLY A 351 4.02 -11.39 14.28
C GLY A 351 4.93 -11.84 15.43
N ALA A 352 4.37 -12.47 16.45
CA ALA A 352 5.13 -12.99 17.59
C ALA A 352 5.99 -14.21 17.21
N LEU A 353 5.61 -14.93 16.15
CA LEU A 353 6.38 -16.03 15.56
C LEU A 353 7.35 -15.56 14.47
N ASP A 354 7.43 -14.25 14.20
CA ASP A 354 8.52 -13.70 13.40
C ASP A 354 9.85 -13.86 14.16
N LYS A 355 10.95 -13.60 13.46
CA LYS A 355 12.29 -13.58 14.03
C LYS A 355 12.33 -12.70 15.27
N LYS A 356 12.89 -13.23 16.35
CA LYS A 356 13.05 -12.55 17.65
C LYS A 356 13.62 -11.15 17.48
N PHE A 357 14.61 -10.99 16.58
CA PHE A 357 15.17 -9.67 16.38
C PHE A 357 14.18 -8.67 15.78
N ARG A 358 13.23 -9.09 14.93
CA ARG A 358 12.21 -8.17 14.38
C ARG A 358 11.19 -7.78 15.43
N VAL A 359 10.77 -8.75 16.25
CA VAL A 359 9.88 -8.48 17.39
C VAL A 359 10.54 -7.48 18.35
N GLY A 360 11.82 -7.70 18.70
CA GLY A 360 12.60 -6.76 19.53
C GLY A 360 12.68 -5.35 18.91
N GLN A 361 12.98 -5.26 17.62
CA GLN A 361 13.09 -3.98 16.91
C GLN A 361 11.77 -3.19 16.85
N MET A 362 10.65 -3.87 16.66
CA MET A 362 9.33 -3.25 16.64
C MET A 362 8.90 -2.80 18.05
N LYS A 363 9.20 -3.59 19.09
CA LYS A 363 8.99 -3.20 20.49
C LYS A 363 9.81 -1.95 20.87
N ARG A 364 11.05 -1.85 20.39
CA ARG A 364 11.89 -0.66 20.61
C ARG A 364 11.33 0.58 19.92
N LEU A 365 10.84 0.45 18.69
CA LEU A 365 10.17 1.55 17.99
C LEU A 365 8.91 1.99 18.77
N ALA A 366 8.07 1.05 19.22
CA ALA A 366 6.90 1.35 20.01
C ALA A 366 7.24 2.08 21.33
N ALA A 367 8.26 1.60 22.06
CA ALA A 367 8.74 2.24 23.29
C ALA A 367 9.25 3.67 23.04
N GLN A 368 9.89 3.90 21.89
CA GLN A 368 10.32 5.25 21.51
C GLN A 368 9.13 6.16 21.19
N CYS A 369 8.13 5.67 20.47
CA CYS A 369 6.90 6.43 20.23
C CYS A 369 6.24 6.84 21.55
N GLU A 370 6.16 5.91 22.50
CA GLU A 370 5.64 6.17 23.85
C GLU A 370 6.47 7.21 24.60
N GLU A 371 7.80 7.08 24.60
CA GLU A 371 8.73 7.98 25.30
C GLU A 371 8.60 9.43 24.83
N VAL A 372 8.46 9.67 23.52
CA VAL A 372 8.33 11.02 22.96
C VAL A 372 6.89 11.52 22.90
N GLY A 373 5.91 10.69 23.27
CA GLY A 373 4.49 11.04 23.21
C GLY A 373 3.91 11.10 21.80
N LEU A 374 4.50 10.38 20.83
CA LEU A 374 3.93 10.22 19.50
C LEU A 374 2.66 9.37 19.58
N GLU A 375 1.61 9.75 18.85
CA GLU A 375 0.41 8.91 18.74
C GLU A 375 0.72 7.63 17.94
N TYR A 376 0.50 6.47 18.55
CA TYR A 376 0.77 5.20 17.90
C TYR A 376 -0.18 4.09 18.35
N ARG A 377 -0.26 3.04 17.54
CA ARG A 377 -0.87 1.77 17.90
C ARG A 377 0.12 0.65 17.62
N PHE A 378 0.31 -0.26 18.57
CA PHE A 378 1.19 -1.43 18.39
C PHE A 378 0.44 -2.73 18.59
N ILE A 379 0.55 -3.63 17.61
CA ILE A 379 -0.05 -4.95 17.65
C ILE A 379 1.02 -6.01 17.46
N LEU A 380 1.06 -6.93 18.41
CA LEU A 380 1.82 -8.17 18.36
C LEU A 380 0.82 -9.31 18.09
N GLN A 381 0.94 -9.98 16.94
CA GLN A 381 0.05 -11.08 16.58
C GLN A 381 0.65 -12.42 16.99
N GLU A 382 0.06 -13.07 17.98
CA GLU A 382 0.61 -14.26 18.63
C GLU A 382 0.91 -15.41 17.66
N ASP A 383 0.04 -15.63 16.66
CA ASP A 383 0.15 -16.77 15.74
C ASP A 383 0.74 -16.42 14.35
N MET A 384 1.27 -15.19 14.18
CA MET A 384 1.78 -14.73 12.89
C MET A 384 3.31 -14.81 12.80
N GLY A 385 3.82 -15.31 11.67
CA GLY A 385 5.25 -15.28 11.29
C GLY A 385 5.66 -14.03 10.51
N HIS A 386 6.66 -14.17 9.61
CA HIS A 386 7.13 -13.07 8.75
C HIS A 386 6.26 -12.90 7.49
N MET A 387 5.05 -12.35 7.66
CA MET A 387 4.09 -12.15 6.56
C MET A 387 3.28 -10.86 6.73
N TYR A 388 2.55 -10.48 5.68
CA TYR A 388 1.46 -9.52 5.84
C TYR A 388 0.41 -10.11 6.76
N ASN A 389 -0.24 -9.23 7.50
CA ASN A 389 -1.27 -9.61 8.45
C ASN A 389 -2.49 -10.19 7.74
N PRO A 390 -2.84 -11.47 7.96
CA PRO A 390 -4.00 -12.08 7.31
C PRO A 390 -5.30 -11.91 8.10
N ASP A 391 -5.24 -11.43 9.35
CA ASP A 391 -6.39 -11.35 10.25
C ASP A 391 -7.29 -10.16 9.87
N PRO A 392 -8.55 -10.41 9.43
CA PRO A 392 -9.48 -9.35 9.07
C PRO A 392 -9.75 -8.35 10.19
N GLU A 393 -9.76 -8.77 11.46
CA GLU A 393 -10.02 -7.85 12.58
C GLU A 393 -8.90 -6.82 12.68
N VAL A 394 -7.65 -7.28 12.68
CA VAL A 394 -6.48 -6.39 12.76
C VAL A 394 -6.33 -5.55 11.50
N ILE A 395 -6.67 -6.09 10.31
CA ILE A 395 -6.74 -5.30 9.07
C ILE A 395 -7.79 -4.18 9.21
N GLY A 396 -8.96 -4.49 9.76
CA GLY A 396 -10.01 -3.50 10.03
C GLY A 396 -9.53 -2.39 10.97
N GLU A 397 -8.72 -2.73 11.97
CA GLU A 397 -8.07 -1.76 12.85
C GLU A 397 -7.05 -0.88 12.13
N ILE A 398 -6.22 -1.45 11.26
CA ILE A 398 -5.29 -0.69 10.40
C ILE A 398 -6.09 0.29 9.54
N PHE A 399 -7.14 -0.18 8.86
CA PHE A 399 -7.91 0.68 7.96
C PHE A 399 -8.66 1.77 8.69
N SER A 400 -9.21 1.48 9.87
CA SER A 400 -9.87 2.48 10.71
C SER A 400 -8.87 3.54 11.21
N PHE A 401 -7.64 3.14 11.53
CA PHE A 401 -6.58 4.06 11.88
C PHE A 401 -6.25 4.99 10.71
N PHE A 402 -6.13 4.47 9.48
CA PHE A 402 -5.91 5.29 8.29
C PHE A 402 -7.08 6.23 7.99
N ASP A 403 -8.32 5.73 8.09
CA ASP A 403 -9.53 6.53 7.89
C ASP A 403 -9.58 7.73 8.85
N THR A 404 -9.10 7.57 10.09
CA THR A 404 -9.07 8.64 11.11
C THR A 404 -8.22 9.85 10.67
N TYR A 405 -7.11 9.63 9.98
CA TYR A 405 -6.18 10.72 9.60
C TYR A 405 -6.31 11.17 8.15
N LEU A 406 -6.86 10.31 7.29
CA LEU A 406 -6.90 10.56 5.85
C LEU A 406 -8.27 10.96 5.33
N LYS A 407 -9.36 10.71 6.06
CA LYS A 407 -10.72 11.10 5.63
C LYS A 407 -11.25 12.35 6.33
#